data_AF-A0AAT9FIS3-F1
#
_entry.id   AF-A0AAT9FIS3-F1
#
_cell.length_a   1.000
_cell.length_b   1.000
_cell.length_c   1.000
_cell.angle_alpha   90.00
_cell.angle_beta   90.00
_cell.angle_gamma   90.00
#
_symmetry.space_group_name_H-M   'P 1'
#
loop_
_entity.id
_entity.type
_entity.pdbx_description
1 polymer ?
#
loop_
_entity_poly.entity_id
_entity_poly.type
_entity_poly.pdbx_seq_one_letter_code
_entity_poly.pdbx_strand_id
1 'polypeptide(L)'
;MKVKNILAATLALGFLSQSATAVEESAFVKSLVKGPYIIPAKDGEWTWGMAPIYDDDGKVHVFNSIIPNTDKGGNWKVNSKIVHWVADKPDGPYKFLGDVFISDDASYHNPQISKVGDTYVLVFLLNRHSDENGSKQEVGIATAKSLNGPWKESPLNPVIKATEKNGQHASNPTFVVAPDGKFRIYHKTMTTRNGEIYREISLAISDKIEGPYEVAKESPLISYADKGVDIEDPYAFYYKGMYYMILEDRQNVKGLLEGKHEGVGKAKLGGYRPGLIYQSKDGLDWGLPKVGYQTNEIYFGHTLARSERPSILWKDGKPEYLFLACHDKDPTAGYILKINGWDGEPEK
;
A
#
# COMPACT_ATOMS: atom_id res chain seq x y z
N MET A 1 -26.71 5.18 71.23
CA MET A 1 -25.38 5.46 70.66
C MET A 1 -25.29 4.75 69.31
N LYS A 2 -25.50 5.46 68.20
CA LYS A 2 -25.60 4.89 66.84
C LYS A 2 -24.21 4.90 66.20
N VAL A 3 -23.65 3.74 65.90
CA VAL A 3 -22.44 3.60 65.06
C VAL A 3 -22.92 3.32 63.64
N LYS A 4 -22.65 4.26 62.73
CA LYS A 4 -22.91 4.13 61.29
C LYS A 4 -21.77 3.31 60.67
N ASN A 5 -22.08 2.15 60.11
CA ASN A 5 -21.17 1.41 59.24
C ASN A 5 -21.14 2.10 57.87
N ILE A 6 -20.00 2.68 57.51
CA ILE A 6 -19.71 3.17 56.16
C ILE A 6 -19.13 2.00 55.39
N LEU A 7 -19.91 1.47 54.45
CA LEU A 7 -19.44 0.50 53.46
C LEU A 7 -18.68 1.26 52.38
N ALA A 8 -17.35 1.18 52.38
CA ALA A 8 -16.54 1.68 51.28
C ALA A 8 -16.62 0.69 50.11
N ALA A 9 -17.30 1.06 49.03
CA ALA A 9 -17.29 0.33 47.78
C ALA A 9 -15.98 0.63 47.04
N THR A 10 -15.02 -0.27 47.11
CA THR A 10 -13.79 -0.19 46.31
C THR A 10 -14.13 -0.54 44.87
N LEU A 11 -14.26 0.48 44.01
CA LEU A 11 -14.36 0.29 42.57
C LEU A 11 -13.00 -0.21 42.05
N ALA A 12 -12.88 -1.51 41.83
CA ALA A 12 -11.74 -2.07 41.13
C ALA A 12 -11.86 -1.69 39.64
N LEU A 13 -11.21 -0.60 39.23
CA LEU A 13 -10.89 -0.39 37.82
C LEU A 13 -9.87 -1.46 37.41
N GLY A 14 -10.37 -2.56 36.86
CA GLY A 14 -9.54 -3.52 36.16
C GLY A 14 -8.95 -2.86 34.91
N PHE A 15 -7.71 -2.38 35.00
CA PHE A 15 -6.90 -2.19 33.81
C PHE A 15 -6.67 -3.57 33.22
N LEU A 16 -7.45 -3.93 32.20
CA LEU A 16 -7.10 -5.02 31.29
C LEU A 16 -5.80 -4.58 30.60
N SER A 17 -4.66 -4.94 31.18
CA SER A 17 -3.39 -4.94 30.46
C SER A 17 -3.57 -5.89 29.29
N GLN A 18 -3.63 -5.35 28.07
CA GLN A 18 -3.61 -6.14 26.86
C GLN A 18 -2.28 -6.89 26.87
N SER A 19 -2.33 -8.21 27.09
CA SER A 19 -1.12 -9.03 27.12
C SER A 19 -0.43 -8.89 25.77
N ALA A 20 0.87 -8.59 25.79
CA ALA A 20 1.69 -8.60 24.59
C ALA A 20 1.59 -9.99 23.95
N THR A 21 1.09 -10.06 22.72
CA THR A 21 1.02 -11.29 21.94
C THR A 21 2.01 -11.21 20.80
N ALA A 22 2.66 -12.33 20.50
CA ALA A 22 3.54 -12.42 19.34
C ALA A 22 2.72 -12.15 18.06
N VAL A 23 3.22 -11.30 17.17
CA VAL A 23 2.59 -11.14 15.85
C VAL A 23 2.94 -12.36 15.03
N GLU A 24 1.94 -13.22 14.81
CA GLU A 24 2.10 -14.50 14.14
C GLU A 24 2.48 -14.35 12.66
N GLU A 25 3.15 -15.37 12.12
CA GLU A 25 3.28 -15.52 10.68
C GLU A 25 1.97 -15.97 10.05
N SER A 26 1.53 -15.22 9.04
CA SER A 26 0.35 -15.55 8.24
C SER A 26 0.53 -16.83 7.41
N ALA A 27 -0.58 -17.43 6.98
CA ALA A 27 -0.52 -18.45 5.94
C ALA A 27 0.03 -17.86 4.62
N PHE A 28 -0.22 -16.56 4.39
CA PHE A 28 0.28 -15.83 3.23
C PHE A 28 1.82 -15.83 3.18
N VAL A 29 2.51 -15.34 4.22
CA VAL A 29 3.99 -15.30 4.23
C VAL A 29 4.61 -16.69 4.11
N LYS A 30 3.98 -17.71 4.70
CA LYS A 30 4.42 -19.12 4.61
C LYS A 30 4.28 -19.71 3.20
N SER A 31 3.40 -19.14 2.37
CA SER A 31 3.24 -19.55 0.97
C SER A 31 4.26 -18.93 0.03
N LEU A 32 5.00 -17.89 0.47
CA LEU A 32 5.88 -17.11 -0.38
C LEU A 32 7.19 -17.84 -0.64
N VAL A 33 7.51 -18.03 -1.92
CA VAL A 33 8.78 -18.60 -2.38
C VAL A 33 9.51 -17.57 -3.22
N LYS A 34 10.80 -17.33 -2.92
CA LYS A 34 11.58 -16.32 -3.63
C LYS A 34 11.65 -16.57 -5.14
N GLY A 35 11.33 -15.56 -5.92
CA GLY A 35 11.68 -15.46 -7.34
C GLY A 35 12.90 -14.54 -7.53
N PRO A 36 13.18 -14.08 -8.75
CA PRO A 36 14.31 -13.19 -9.01
C PRO A 36 13.98 -11.72 -8.70
N TYR A 37 15.04 -10.90 -8.70
CA TYR A 37 14.91 -9.46 -8.93
C TYR A 37 14.55 -9.20 -10.40
N ILE A 38 13.75 -8.18 -10.66
CA ILE A 38 13.26 -7.82 -11.99
C ILE A 38 13.32 -6.30 -12.18
N ILE A 39 13.12 -5.84 -13.42
CA ILE A 39 13.00 -4.41 -13.80
C ILE A 39 14.09 -3.53 -13.14
N PRO A 40 15.37 -3.80 -13.43
CA PRO A 40 16.46 -3.02 -12.87
C PRO A 40 16.34 -1.55 -13.28
N ALA A 41 16.73 -0.66 -12.38
CA ALA A 41 16.78 0.76 -12.67
C ALA A 41 18.02 1.09 -13.52
N LYS A 42 17.90 2.08 -14.41
CA LYS A 42 19.03 2.62 -15.16
C LYS A 42 19.86 3.55 -14.28
N ASP A 43 21.13 3.74 -14.62
CA ASP A 43 22.00 4.69 -13.93
C ASP A 43 21.39 6.09 -13.84
N GLY A 44 21.21 6.58 -12.62
CA GLY A 44 20.61 7.89 -12.35
C GLY A 44 19.09 7.91 -12.32
N GLU A 45 18.43 6.76 -12.39
CA GLU A 45 16.98 6.58 -12.19
C GLU A 45 16.73 5.50 -11.13
N TRP A 46 15.54 5.52 -10.52
CA TRP A 46 15.03 4.47 -9.65
C TRP A 46 13.71 3.94 -10.21
N THR A 47 13.53 2.62 -10.22
CA THR A 47 12.25 1.96 -10.50
C THR A 47 11.53 1.67 -9.18
N TRP A 48 10.25 2.04 -9.08
CA TRP A 48 9.52 2.03 -7.81
C TRP A 48 8.04 1.68 -7.95
N GLY A 49 7.50 0.86 -7.04
CA GLY A 49 6.08 0.50 -6.96
C GLY A 49 5.56 -0.19 -8.22
N MET A 50 5.64 -1.52 -8.26
CA MET A 50 5.21 -2.32 -9.41
C MET A 50 3.72 -2.68 -9.31
N ALA A 51 2.98 -2.43 -10.38
CA ALA A 51 1.58 -2.76 -10.55
C ALA A 51 1.44 -3.78 -11.71
N PRO A 52 1.45 -5.09 -11.41
CA PRO A 52 1.47 -6.15 -12.41
C PRO A 52 0.05 -6.60 -12.81
N ILE A 53 -0.15 -7.00 -14.07
CA ILE A 53 -1.41 -7.59 -14.57
C ILE A 53 -1.16 -8.44 -15.82
N TYR A 54 -1.95 -9.49 -16.02
CA TYR A 54 -1.94 -10.26 -17.27
C TYR A 54 -2.77 -9.58 -18.36
N ASP A 55 -2.31 -9.67 -19.60
CA ASP A 55 -3.17 -9.48 -20.78
C ASP A 55 -3.91 -10.78 -21.13
N ASP A 56 -4.78 -10.71 -22.14
CA ASP A 56 -5.58 -11.85 -22.57
C ASP A 56 -4.75 -12.94 -23.28
N ASP A 57 -3.53 -12.62 -23.73
CA ASP A 57 -2.55 -13.57 -24.30
C ASP A 57 -1.65 -14.21 -23.22
N GLY A 58 -1.84 -13.84 -21.95
CA GLY A 58 -1.07 -14.35 -20.82
C GLY A 58 0.31 -13.70 -20.63
N LYS A 59 0.60 -12.58 -21.32
CA LYS A 59 1.78 -11.76 -21.07
C LYS A 59 1.60 -10.94 -19.81
N VAL A 60 2.70 -10.69 -19.11
CA VAL A 60 2.72 -9.89 -17.89
C VAL A 60 3.05 -8.45 -18.24
N HIS A 61 2.13 -7.55 -17.94
CA HIS A 61 2.32 -6.11 -18.03
C HIS A 61 2.63 -5.57 -16.63
N VAL A 62 3.61 -4.68 -16.53
CA VAL A 62 3.92 -3.98 -15.27
C VAL A 62 3.90 -2.48 -15.53
N PHE A 63 3.12 -1.76 -14.72
CA PHE A 63 3.21 -0.31 -14.61
C PHE A 63 3.97 0.03 -13.34
N ASN A 64 4.94 0.92 -13.42
CA ASN A 64 5.68 1.35 -12.23
C ASN A 64 6.13 2.79 -12.37
N SER A 65 6.59 3.35 -11.27
CA SER A 65 7.19 4.69 -11.26
C SER A 65 8.65 4.63 -11.67
N ILE A 66 9.09 5.61 -12.45
CA ILE A 66 10.51 5.95 -12.58
C ILE A 66 10.75 7.29 -11.88
N ILE A 67 11.70 7.32 -10.96
CA ILE A 67 12.13 8.51 -10.22
C ILE A 67 13.54 8.89 -10.68
N PRO A 68 13.80 10.10 -11.17
CA PRO A 68 15.15 10.57 -11.41
C PRO A 68 15.91 10.72 -10.09
N ASN A 69 17.18 10.30 -10.04
CA ASN A 69 17.99 10.28 -8.82
C ASN A 69 18.19 11.70 -8.23
N THR A 70 18.09 11.78 -6.90
CA THR A 70 18.24 12.98 -6.07
C THR A 70 19.61 13.64 -6.15
N ASP A 71 20.67 12.87 -6.41
CA ASP A 71 22.03 13.43 -6.55
C ASP A 71 22.16 14.34 -7.77
N LYS A 72 21.22 14.24 -8.72
CA LYS A 72 21.10 15.10 -9.90
C LYS A 72 19.94 16.10 -9.80
N GLY A 73 19.41 16.32 -8.58
CA GLY A 73 18.31 17.25 -8.32
C GLY A 73 16.90 16.69 -8.59
N GLY A 74 16.77 15.43 -9.00
CA GLY A 74 15.49 14.78 -9.27
C GLY A 74 14.80 14.31 -7.99
N ASN A 75 13.48 14.44 -7.89
CA ASN A 75 12.75 13.78 -6.81
C ASN A 75 11.36 13.33 -7.26
N TRP A 76 10.81 12.34 -6.56
CA TRP A 76 9.55 11.72 -6.96
C TRP A 76 8.34 12.64 -6.90
N LYS A 77 8.36 13.70 -6.06
CA LYS A 77 7.23 14.63 -5.93
C LYS A 77 7.09 15.56 -7.13
N VAL A 78 8.17 15.74 -7.89
CA VAL A 78 8.23 16.68 -9.01
C VAL A 78 8.46 15.94 -10.32
N ASN A 79 9.34 14.95 -10.35
CA ASN A 79 9.85 14.38 -11.60
C ASN A 79 9.44 12.93 -11.83
N SER A 80 8.62 12.33 -10.96
CA SER A 80 8.17 10.94 -11.16
C SER A 80 7.22 10.84 -12.35
N LYS A 81 7.41 9.76 -13.11
CA LYS A 81 6.53 9.34 -14.21
C LYS A 81 6.09 7.90 -14.01
N ILE A 82 4.94 7.54 -14.60
CA ILE A 82 4.51 6.14 -14.69
C ILE A 82 4.90 5.62 -16.07
N VAL A 83 5.52 4.44 -16.10
CA VAL A 83 5.97 3.76 -17.32
C VAL A 83 5.36 2.37 -17.45
N HIS A 84 5.57 1.72 -18.60
CA HIS A 84 4.99 0.41 -18.92
C HIS A 84 6.04 -0.58 -19.45
N TRP A 85 5.99 -1.79 -18.92
CA TRP A 85 6.81 -2.94 -19.33
C TRP A 85 5.94 -4.14 -19.70
N VAL A 86 6.49 -5.05 -20.51
CA VAL A 86 5.86 -6.34 -20.84
C VAL A 86 6.87 -7.49 -20.82
N ALA A 87 6.43 -8.68 -20.39
CA ALA A 87 7.19 -9.92 -20.43
C ALA A 87 6.29 -11.11 -20.77
N ASP A 88 6.87 -12.19 -21.31
CA ASP A 88 6.15 -13.44 -21.55
C ASP A 88 5.90 -14.24 -20.25
N LYS A 89 6.64 -13.93 -19.18
CA LYS A 89 6.58 -14.61 -17.88
C LYS A 89 6.76 -13.63 -16.73
N PRO A 90 6.27 -13.93 -15.51
CA PRO A 90 6.41 -13.07 -14.34
C PRO A 90 7.86 -12.74 -13.98
N ASP A 91 8.79 -13.68 -14.18
CA ASP A 91 10.22 -13.54 -13.91
C ASP A 91 10.98 -12.78 -15.02
N GLY A 92 10.28 -12.30 -16.05
CA GLY A 92 10.87 -11.55 -17.15
C GLY A 92 11.48 -12.44 -18.25
N PRO A 93 12.44 -11.91 -19.04
CA PRO A 93 12.89 -10.53 -19.03
C PRO A 93 11.80 -9.54 -19.46
N TYR A 94 11.79 -8.35 -18.85
CA TYR A 94 10.84 -7.30 -19.17
C TYR A 94 11.36 -6.37 -20.26
N LYS A 95 10.54 -6.14 -21.29
CA LYS A 95 10.76 -5.14 -22.33
C LYS A 95 10.07 -3.83 -21.94
N PHE A 96 10.82 -2.74 -21.93
CA PHE A 96 10.27 -1.39 -21.77
C PHE A 96 9.43 -1.00 -22.99
N LEU A 97 8.21 -0.54 -22.77
CA LEU A 97 7.31 -0.08 -23.84
C LEU A 97 7.25 1.44 -23.95
N GLY A 98 7.40 2.17 -22.85
CA GLY A 98 7.42 3.63 -22.87
C GLY A 98 6.86 4.27 -21.61
N ASP A 99 6.83 5.59 -21.64
CA ASP A 99 6.17 6.42 -20.64
C ASP A 99 4.65 6.42 -20.86
N VAL A 100 3.87 6.26 -19.80
CA VAL A 100 2.39 6.25 -19.84
C VAL A 100 1.83 7.57 -19.35
N PHE A 101 2.31 8.03 -18.18
CA PHE A 101 1.94 9.33 -17.62
C PHE A 101 3.19 10.11 -17.24
N ILE A 102 3.39 11.23 -17.92
CA ILE A 102 4.49 12.18 -17.74
C ILE A 102 3.97 13.57 -18.04
N SER A 103 4.37 14.56 -17.26
CA SER A 103 3.99 15.96 -17.45
C SER A 103 5.06 16.88 -16.86
N ASP A 104 5.18 18.08 -17.41
CA ASP A 104 5.96 19.17 -16.82
C ASP A 104 5.19 19.89 -15.70
N ASP A 105 3.86 19.71 -15.64
CA ASP A 105 2.97 20.39 -14.69
C ASP A 105 2.56 19.48 -13.52
N ALA A 106 2.88 18.19 -13.57
CA ALA A 106 2.52 17.22 -12.54
C ALA A 106 3.43 15.99 -12.51
N SER A 107 3.61 15.42 -11.32
CA SER A 107 4.24 14.10 -11.15
C SER A 107 3.19 13.01 -10.98
N TYR A 108 3.45 11.86 -11.59
CA TYR A 108 2.65 10.64 -11.46
C TYR A 108 3.48 9.56 -10.76
N HIS A 109 2.96 8.99 -9.68
CA HIS A 109 3.71 8.09 -8.82
C HIS A 109 2.85 6.96 -8.24
N ASN A 110 3.50 5.90 -7.76
CA ASN A 110 2.88 4.78 -7.02
C ASN A 110 1.59 4.23 -7.69
N PRO A 111 1.67 3.74 -8.94
CA PRO A 111 0.51 3.18 -9.62
C PRO A 111 0.02 1.91 -8.93
N GLN A 112 -1.27 1.61 -9.11
CA GLN A 112 -1.87 0.31 -8.90
C GLN A 112 -2.88 0.04 -10.04
N ILE A 113 -2.90 -1.19 -10.55
CA ILE A 113 -3.69 -1.59 -11.73
C ILE A 113 -4.72 -2.67 -11.38
N SER A 114 -5.94 -2.50 -11.89
CA SER A 114 -7.05 -3.46 -11.78
C SER A 114 -7.77 -3.59 -13.13
N LYS A 115 -8.59 -4.64 -13.30
CA LYS A 115 -9.52 -4.80 -14.43
C LYS A 115 -10.94 -4.94 -13.90
N VAL A 116 -11.88 -4.14 -14.42
CA VAL A 116 -13.31 -4.18 -14.10
C VAL A 116 -14.07 -4.42 -15.41
N GLY A 117 -14.60 -5.63 -15.58
CA GLY A 117 -15.17 -6.04 -16.86
C GLY A 117 -14.13 -5.96 -17.99
N ASP A 118 -14.42 -5.15 -19.01
CA ASP A 118 -13.55 -4.88 -20.16
C ASP A 118 -12.62 -3.65 -19.97
N THR A 119 -12.63 -3.05 -18.79
CA THR A 119 -11.97 -1.77 -18.52
C THR A 119 -10.81 -1.95 -17.56
N TYR A 120 -9.62 -1.54 -17.99
CA TYR A 120 -8.46 -1.43 -17.13
C TYR A 120 -8.52 -0.12 -16.36
N VAL A 121 -8.19 -0.17 -15.08
CA VAL A 121 -8.29 0.95 -14.13
C VAL A 121 -6.94 1.11 -13.45
N LEU A 122 -6.33 2.28 -13.60
CA LEU A 122 -5.06 2.63 -12.99
C LEU A 122 -5.28 3.78 -12.01
N VAL A 123 -5.05 3.55 -10.72
CA VAL A 123 -5.00 4.60 -9.69
C VAL A 123 -3.56 4.96 -9.39
N PHE A 124 -3.31 6.23 -9.10
CA PHE A 124 -1.95 6.74 -8.89
C PHE A 124 -1.95 7.95 -7.96
N LEU A 125 -0.79 8.19 -7.36
CA LEU A 125 -0.48 9.46 -6.70
C LEU A 125 -0.25 10.53 -7.78
N LEU A 126 -1.02 11.60 -7.69
CA LEU A 126 -0.95 12.77 -8.56
C LEU A 126 -0.54 13.98 -7.71
N ASN A 127 0.59 14.61 -8.07
CA ASN A 127 1.01 15.89 -7.48
C ASN A 127 1.10 16.92 -8.59
N ARG A 128 0.17 17.86 -8.68
CA ARG A 128 0.28 19.00 -9.60
C ARG A 128 1.24 20.02 -9.03
N HIS A 129 2.15 20.56 -9.83
CA HIS A 129 3.16 21.53 -9.37
C HIS A 129 2.60 22.93 -9.17
N SER A 130 1.41 23.19 -9.72
CA SER A 130 0.64 24.39 -9.45
C SER A 130 -0.84 24.05 -9.50
N ASP A 131 -1.52 24.18 -8.36
CA ASP A 131 -2.97 24.09 -8.26
C ASP A 131 -3.51 24.88 -7.07
N GLU A 132 -4.84 25.00 -6.99
CA GLU A 132 -5.56 25.65 -5.87
C GLU A 132 -5.22 25.03 -4.50
N ASN A 133 -4.72 23.80 -4.48
CA ASN A 133 -4.45 23.03 -3.27
C ASN A 133 -3.00 23.13 -2.80
N GLY A 134 -2.12 23.83 -3.54
CA GLY A 134 -0.73 24.08 -3.15
C GLY A 134 0.19 22.87 -3.37
N SER A 135 -0.04 22.09 -4.42
CA SER A 135 0.81 20.95 -4.80
C SER A 135 0.85 19.83 -3.77
N LYS A 136 -0.33 19.53 -3.22
CA LYS A 136 -0.51 18.43 -2.27
C LYS A 136 -0.48 17.07 -2.96
N GLN A 137 -0.39 16.04 -2.14
CA GLN A 137 -0.49 14.65 -2.58
C GLN A 137 -1.96 14.27 -2.68
N GLU A 138 -2.37 13.88 -3.88
CA GLU A 138 -3.76 13.55 -4.21
C GLU A 138 -3.82 12.25 -5.02
N VAL A 139 -5.01 11.66 -5.17
CA VAL A 139 -5.17 10.44 -5.97
C VAL A 139 -5.85 10.74 -7.29
N GLY A 140 -5.20 10.36 -8.38
CA GLY A 140 -5.76 10.33 -9.73
C GLY A 140 -6.19 8.92 -10.14
N ILE A 141 -7.06 8.85 -11.14
CA ILE A 141 -7.45 7.63 -11.82
C ILE A 141 -7.42 7.82 -13.34
N ALA A 142 -7.09 6.76 -14.06
CA ALA A 142 -7.20 6.67 -15.51
C ALA A 142 -7.75 5.31 -15.92
N THR A 143 -8.44 5.27 -17.06
CA THR A 143 -9.00 4.04 -17.62
C THR A 143 -8.58 3.81 -19.06
N ALA A 144 -8.56 2.55 -19.47
CA ALA A 144 -8.28 2.14 -20.85
C ALA A 144 -9.02 0.84 -21.20
N LYS A 145 -9.25 0.60 -22.50
CA LYS A 145 -9.78 -0.67 -23.02
C LYS A 145 -8.68 -1.67 -23.40
N SER A 146 -7.42 -1.23 -23.39
CA SER A 146 -6.24 -2.06 -23.60
C SER A 146 -5.14 -1.61 -22.64
N LEU A 147 -4.31 -2.54 -22.19
CA LEU A 147 -3.13 -2.22 -21.37
C LEU A 147 -2.12 -1.34 -22.11
N ASN A 148 -2.14 -1.35 -23.45
CA ASN A 148 -1.32 -0.48 -24.29
C ASN A 148 -1.94 0.91 -24.52
N GLY A 149 -3.08 1.19 -23.87
CA GLY A 149 -3.82 2.44 -24.04
C GLY A 149 -4.69 2.50 -25.31
N PRO A 150 -5.12 3.71 -25.72
CA PRO A 150 -4.85 4.98 -25.05
C PRO A 150 -5.47 5.00 -23.64
N TRP A 151 -4.72 5.56 -22.69
CA TRP A 151 -5.18 5.80 -21.33
C TRP A 151 -5.89 7.15 -21.25
N LYS A 152 -7.03 7.19 -20.58
CA LYS A 152 -7.83 8.40 -20.39
C LYS A 152 -7.93 8.70 -18.89
N GLU A 153 -7.34 9.83 -18.47
CA GLU A 153 -7.54 10.35 -17.13
C GLU A 153 -9.00 10.75 -16.88
N SER A 154 -9.49 10.52 -15.66
CA SER A 154 -10.82 10.98 -15.28
C SER A 154 -10.91 12.51 -15.33
N PRO A 155 -11.98 13.10 -15.88
CA PRO A 155 -12.21 14.54 -15.79
C PRO A 155 -12.42 15.02 -14.35
N LEU A 156 -12.62 14.09 -13.41
CA LEU A 156 -12.73 14.38 -11.98
C LEU A 156 -11.38 14.30 -11.25
N ASN A 157 -10.26 14.08 -11.95
CA ASN A 157 -8.94 14.05 -11.31
C ASN A 157 -8.62 15.41 -10.64
N PRO A 158 -8.15 15.42 -9.39
CA PRO A 158 -7.89 14.25 -8.55
C PRO A 158 -9.21 13.72 -7.99
N VAL A 159 -9.44 12.42 -8.15
CA VAL A 159 -10.66 11.78 -7.67
C VAL A 159 -10.73 11.68 -6.15
N ILE A 160 -9.58 11.80 -5.47
CA ILE A 160 -9.49 12.08 -4.03
C ILE A 160 -8.57 13.29 -3.83
N LYS A 161 -9.17 14.43 -3.51
CA LYS A 161 -8.45 15.68 -3.17
C LYS A 161 -7.80 15.60 -1.79
N ALA A 162 -6.75 16.37 -1.59
CA ALA A 162 -6.17 16.65 -0.28
C ALA A 162 -7.06 17.66 0.46
N THR A 163 -7.72 17.21 1.53
CA THR A 163 -8.68 18.01 2.31
C THR A 163 -8.44 17.82 3.80
N GLU A 164 -9.06 18.62 4.66
CA GLU A 164 -8.94 18.44 6.11
C GLU A 164 -9.37 17.03 6.56
N LYS A 165 -10.35 16.42 5.87
CA LYS A 165 -10.85 15.07 6.18
C LYS A 165 -9.81 13.96 6.05
N ASN A 166 -8.79 14.15 5.20
CA ASN A 166 -7.68 13.20 5.04
C ASN A 166 -6.35 13.82 5.46
N GLY A 167 -6.40 14.87 6.29
CA GLY A 167 -5.20 15.52 6.84
C GLY A 167 -4.36 16.21 5.77
N GLN A 168 -5.03 16.79 4.78
CA GLN A 168 -4.41 17.47 3.64
C GLN A 168 -3.53 16.52 2.80
N HIS A 169 -3.92 15.24 2.71
CA HIS A 169 -3.10 14.21 2.09
C HIS A 169 -3.91 13.00 1.59
N ALA A 170 -3.70 12.59 0.34
CA ALA A 170 -4.13 11.29 -0.18
C ALA A 170 -3.05 10.71 -1.09
N SER A 171 -2.54 9.52 -0.79
CA SER A 171 -1.48 8.91 -1.60
C SER A 171 -1.46 7.39 -1.48
N ASN A 172 -0.59 6.76 -2.26
CA ASN A 172 -0.33 5.32 -2.22
C ASN A 172 -1.62 4.50 -2.38
N PRO A 173 -2.46 4.82 -3.39
CA PRO A 173 -3.80 4.26 -3.51
C PRO A 173 -3.80 2.78 -3.90
N THR A 174 -4.82 2.06 -3.47
CA THR A 174 -5.21 0.75 -4.01
C THR A 174 -6.71 0.70 -4.26
N PHE A 175 -7.09 0.39 -5.50
CA PHE A 175 -8.47 0.27 -5.95
C PHE A 175 -9.00 -1.17 -5.79
N VAL A 176 -10.16 -1.29 -5.17
CA VAL A 176 -10.87 -2.56 -4.92
C VAL A 176 -12.30 -2.45 -5.41
N VAL A 177 -12.74 -3.44 -6.19
CA VAL A 177 -14.17 -3.66 -6.45
C VAL A 177 -14.74 -4.40 -5.26
N ALA A 178 -15.62 -3.74 -4.50
CA ALA A 178 -16.23 -4.34 -3.33
C ALA A 178 -17.39 -5.27 -3.73
N PRO A 179 -17.72 -6.31 -2.93
CA PRO A 179 -18.82 -7.22 -3.21
C PRO A 179 -20.21 -6.56 -3.20
N ASP A 180 -20.32 -5.40 -2.57
CA ASP A 180 -21.52 -4.56 -2.57
C ASP A 180 -21.71 -3.78 -3.89
N GLY A 181 -20.80 -3.95 -4.86
CA GLY A 181 -20.83 -3.29 -6.16
C GLY A 181 -20.19 -1.90 -6.16
N LYS A 182 -19.72 -1.41 -5.02
CA LYS A 182 -19.04 -0.11 -4.91
C LYS A 182 -17.57 -0.21 -5.26
N PHE A 183 -16.98 0.93 -5.60
CA PHE A 183 -15.55 1.08 -5.81
C PHE A 183 -14.92 1.72 -4.59
N ARG A 184 -13.87 1.08 -4.09
CA ARG A 184 -13.17 1.48 -2.87
C ARG A 184 -11.72 1.79 -3.21
N ILE A 185 -11.22 2.93 -2.74
CA ILE A 185 -9.79 3.25 -2.78
C ILE A 185 -9.30 3.34 -1.34
N TYR A 186 -8.47 2.38 -0.95
CA TYR A 186 -7.70 2.47 0.29
C TYR A 186 -6.46 3.31 0.02
N HIS A 187 -6.16 4.26 0.89
CA HIS A 187 -5.08 5.22 0.66
C HIS A 187 -4.44 5.66 1.97
N LYS A 188 -3.19 6.12 1.88
CA LYS A 188 -2.49 6.76 2.99
C LYS A 188 -3.05 8.16 3.23
N THR A 189 -3.25 8.51 4.50
CA THR A 189 -3.53 9.85 5.00
C THR A 189 -2.47 10.25 6.01
N MET A 190 -2.43 11.54 6.36
CA MET A 190 -1.46 12.07 7.31
C MET A 190 -2.16 12.97 8.32
N THR A 191 -2.28 12.55 9.58
CA THR A 191 -2.90 13.38 10.63
C THR A 191 -1.88 13.90 11.62
N THR A 192 -2.13 15.09 12.16
CA THR A 192 -1.29 15.68 13.21
C THR A 192 -1.83 15.34 14.58
N ARG A 193 -1.04 14.68 15.43
CA ARG A 193 -1.36 14.45 16.85
C ARG A 193 -0.19 14.93 17.72
N ASN A 194 -0.47 15.73 18.73
CA ASN A 194 0.55 16.30 19.63
C ASN A 194 1.70 17.03 18.90
N GLY A 195 1.43 17.65 17.74
CA GLY A 195 2.42 18.35 16.94
C GLY A 195 3.27 17.46 16.02
N GLU A 196 3.08 16.14 16.05
CA GLU A 196 3.74 15.18 15.16
C GLU A 196 2.76 14.71 14.08
N ILE A 197 3.30 14.42 12.89
CA ILE A 197 2.49 13.92 11.76
C ILE A 197 2.63 12.40 11.68
N TYR A 198 1.49 11.71 11.69
CA TYR A 198 1.43 10.26 11.58
C TYR A 198 0.75 9.82 10.29
N ARG A 199 1.29 8.75 9.69
CA ARG A 199 0.72 8.09 8.51
C ARG A 199 -0.27 7.02 8.94
N GLU A 200 -1.45 7.08 8.34
CA GLU A 200 -2.59 6.20 8.63
C GLU A 200 -3.22 5.72 7.33
N ILE A 201 -4.08 4.70 7.40
CA ILE A 201 -4.80 4.19 6.23
C ILE A 201 -6.27 4.58 6.32
N SER A 202 -6.78 5.22 5.28
CA SER A 202 -8.18 5.61 5.13
C SER A 202 -8.80 4.94 3.91
N LEU A 203 -10.12 5.06 3.80
CA LEU A 203 -10.92 4.57 2.69
C LEU A 203 -11.69 5.72 2.06
N ALA A 204 -11.73 5.76 0.73
CA ALA A 204 -12.68 6.55 -0.03
C ALA A 204 -13.54 5.65 -0.92
N ILE A 205 -14.82 6.00 -1.09
CA ILE A 205 -15.82 5.15 -1.75
C ILE A 205 -16.51 5.92 -2.88
N SER A 206 -16.79 5.25 -3.99
CA SER A 206 -17.61 5.76 -5.09
C SER A 206 -18.54 4.68 -5.64
N ASP A 207 -19.65 5.10 -6.24
CA ASP A 207 -20.52 4.23 -7.03
C ASP A 207 -20.09 4.16 -8.52
N LYS A 208 -19.05 4.90 -8.92
CA LYS A 208 -18.51 4.95 -10.29
C LYS A 208 -17.00 4.81 -10.29
N ILE A 209 -16.44 4.15 -11.30
CA ILE A 209 -14.99 3.99 -11.45
C ILE A 209 -14.32 5.36 -11.48
N GLU A 210 -14.84 6.29 -12.29
CA GLU A 210 -14.28 7.62 -12.52
C GLU A 210 -14.40 8.57 -11.32
N GLY A 211 -15.11 8.16 -10.27
CA GLY A 211 -15.40 8.98 -9.09
C GLY A 211 -16.69 9.82 -9.21
N PRO A 212 -16.85 10.85 -8.36
CA PRO A 212 -15.93 11.25 -7.30
C PRO A 212 -15.86 10.21 -6.18
N TYR A 213 -14.74 10.16 -5.44
CA TYR A 213 -14.60 9.31 -4.26
C TYR A 213 -14.72 10.14 -3.00
N GLU A 214 -15.57 9.70 -2.08
CA GLU A 214 -15.78 10.36 -0.80
C GLU A 214 -15.06 9.59 0.30
N VAL A 215 -14.26 10.29 1.10
CA VAL A 215 -13.58 9.70 2.27
C VAL A 215 -14.64 9.20 3.26
N ALA A 216 -14.56 7.92 3.60
CA ALA A 216 -15.44 7.22 4.53
C ALA A 216 -15.35 7.85 5.92
N LYS A 217 -16.48 7.95 6.62
CA LYS A 217 -16.57 8.61 7.94
C LYS A 217 -15.83 7.84 9.03
N GLU A 218 -15.65 6.55 8.82
CA GLU A 218 -14.92 5.60 9.65
C GLU A 218 -13.41 5.80 9.55
N SER A 219 -12.93 6.60 8.59
CA SER A 219 -11.50 6.86 8.41
C SER A 219 -10.91 7.68 9.58
N PRO A 220 -9.64 7.44 9.97
CA PRO A 220 -8.75 6.39 9.46
C PRO A 220 -9.14 4.99 9.96
N LEU A 221 -9.01 3.98 9.09
CA LEU A 221 -9.35 2.58 9.37
C LEU A 221 -8.22 1.81 10.08
N ILE A 222 -6.96 2.14 9.80
CA ILE A 222 -5.80 1.57 10.48
C ILE A 222 -4.92 2.72 10.96
N SER A 223 -4.72 2.80 12.28
CA SER A 223 -3.93 3.85 12.92
C SER A 223 -3.19 3.33 14.14
N TYR A 224 -1.94 3.77 14.27
CA TYR A 224 -1.13 3.63 15.49
C TYR A 224 -0.63 5.00 15.99
N ALA A 225 -1.26 6.08 15.54
CA ALA A 225 -0.87 7.45 15.85
C ALA A 225 -0.96 7.77 17.36
N ASP A 226 -1.95 7.20 18.08
CA ASP A 226 -2.04 7.30 19.55
C ASP A 226 -0.90 6.58 20.30
N LYS A 227 -0.14 5.74 19.58
CA LYS A 227 1.06 5.06 20.08
C LYS A 227 2.34 5.66 19.50
N GLY A 228 2.21 6.72 18.70
CA GLY A 228 3.31 7.40 18.04
C GLY A 228 4.03 6.57 16.98
N VAL A 229 3.30 5.74 16.23
CA VAL A 229 3.88 4.86 15.19
C VAL A 229 3.13 5.01 13.86
N ASP A 230 3.90 5.06 12.77
CA ASP A 230 3.42 5.09 11.39
C ASP A 230 3.22 3.70 10.76
N ILE A 231 2.25 3.64 9.84
CA ILE A 231 2.06 2.56 8.87
C ILE A 231 1.94 3.16 7.45
N GLU A 232 2.38 2.46 6.40
CA GLU A 232 2.38 3.00 5.04
C GLU A 232 2.16 1.91 3.96
N ASP A 233 1.97 2.35 2.71
CA ASP A 233 1.89 1.52 1.50
C ASP A 233 0.81 0.42 1.51
N PRO A 234 -0.48 0.80 1.59
CA PRO A 234 -1.57 -0.16 1.56
C PRO A 234 -1.72 -0.82 0.18
N TYR A 235 -1.80 -2.14 0.17
CA TYR A 235 -2.31 -2.95 -0.93
C TYR A 235 -3.49 -3.79 -0.44
N ALA A 236 -4.70 -3.31 -0.72
CA ALA A 236 -5.94 -3.96 -0.35
C ALA A 236 -6.53 -4.82 -1.49
N PHE A 237 -7.18 -5.92 -1.16
CA PHE A 237 -7.88 -6.76 -2.13
C PHE A 237 -8.99 -7.57 -1.46
N TYR A 238 -9.96 -8.03 -2.24
CA TYR A 238 -11.01 -8.95 -1.79
C TYR A 238 -10.76 -10.33 -2.38
N TYR A 239 -10.70 -11.35 -1.53
CA TYR A 239 -10.44 -12.73 -1.95
C TYR A 239 -11.21 -13.70 -1.06
N LYS A 240 -11.94 -14.63 -1.69
CA LYS A 240 -12.65 -15.73 -1.02
C LYS A 240 -13.49 -15.32 0.20
N GLY A 241 -14.31 -14.28 0.07
CA GLY A 241 -15.21 -13.86 1.14
C GLY A 241 -14.63 -12.83 2.10
N MET A 242 -13.34 -12.51 2.00
CA MET A 242 -12.61 -11.69 2.97
C MET A 242 -11.87 -10.54 2.28
N TYR A 243 -11.79 -9.39 2.95
CA TYR A 243 -10.85 -8.34 2.59
C TYR A 243 -9.49 -8.60 3.23
N TYR A 244 -8.43 -8.33 2.48
CA TYR A 244 -7.06 -8.36 2.95
C TYR A 244 -6.37 -7.04 2.65
N MET A 245 -5.39 -6.67 3.47
CA MET A 245 -4.52 -5.54 3.21
C MET A 245 -3.09 -5.87 3.59
N ILE A 246 -2.15 -5.72 2.65
CA ILE A 246 -0.71 -5.86 2.89
C ILE A 246 -0.12 -4.45 3.02
N LEU A 247 0.71 -4.22 4.03
CA LEU A 247 1.26 -2.92 4.39
C LEU A 247 2.77 -2.96 4.65
N GLU A 248 3.45 -1.84 4.41
CA GLU A 248 4.79 -1.57 4.93
C GLU A 248 4.71 -1.35 6.45
N ASP A 249 5.48 -2.13 7.22
CA ASP A 249 5.72 -1.83 8.63
C ASP A 249 6.79 -0.73 8.77
N ARG A 250 6.34 0.51 8.55
CA ARG A 250 7.20 1.68 8.45
C ARG A 250 7.98 2.03 9.71
N GLN A 251 7.36 1.90 10.88
CA GLN A 251 7.94 2.31 12.18
C GLN A 251 7.87 1.21 13.26
N ASN A 252 7.82 -0.06 12.86
CA ASN A 252 7.87 -1.21 13.75
C ASN A 252 6.59 -1.39 14.57
N VAL A 253 5.43 -1.27 13.93
CA VAL A 253 4.11 -1.67 14.43
C VAL A 253 4.17 -3.10 14.98
N LYS A 254 4.88 -4.02 14.32
CA LYS A 254 5.06 -5.39 14.84
C LYS A 254 5.68 -5.38 16.24
N GLY A 255 6.80 -4.68 16.42
CA GLY A 255 7.47 -4.56 17.72
C GLY A 255 6.59 -3.88 18.77
N LEU A 256 5.79 -2.88 18.38
CA LEU A 256 4.79 -2.24 19.24
C LEU A 256 3.76 -3.25 19.77
N LEU A 257 3.18 -4.05 18.89
CA LEU A 257 2.17 -5.04 19.28
C LEU A 257 2.74 -6.15 20.17
N GLU A 258 4.03 -6.45 20.03
CA GLU A 258 4.75 -7.42 20.87
C GLU A 258 5.26 -6.84 22.20
N GLY A 259 5.00 -5.56 22.48
CA GLY A 259 5.54 -4.88 23.67
C GLY A 259 7.06 -4.67 23.64
N LYS A 260 7.67 -4.71 22.46
CA LYS A 260 9.12 -4.58 22.20
C LYS A 260 9.48 -3.29 21.47
N HIS A 261 8.63 -2.27 21.51
CA HIS A 261 8.91 -1.00 20.85
C HIS A 261 9.84 -0.16 21.71
N GLU A 262 10.98 0.25 21.14
CA GLU A 262 12.01 1.01 21.84
C GLU A 262 11.65 2.50 22.04
N GLY A 263 10.43 2.90 21.68
CA GLY A 263 9.91 4.26 21.76
C GLY A 263 9.77 4.92 20.39
N VAL A 264 8.88 5.90 20.32
CA VAL A 264 8.58 6.73 19.12
C VAL A 264 9.87 7.28 18.50
N GLY A 265 9.99 7.18 17.17
CA GLY A 265 11.08 7.81 16.42
C GLY A 265 12.45 7.10 16.41
N LYS A 266 12.62 5.95 17.08
CA LYS A 266 13.91 5.23 17.08
C LYS A 266 14.09 4.25 15.92
N ALA A 267 13.01 3.73 15.35
CA ALA A 267 13.06 2.79 14.24
C ALA A 267 13.47 3.52 12.95
N LYS A 268 14.43 2.97 12.19
CA LYS A 268 14.72 3.44 10.83
C LYS A 268 13.42 3.40 10.00
N LEU A 269 13.03 4.53 9.44
CA LEU A 269 11.80 4.64 8.66
C LEU A 269 11.92 3.88 7.35
N GLY A 270 10.87 3.17 6.95
CA GLY A 270 10.84 2.38 5.72
C GLY A 270 10.62 0.89 5.97
N GLY A 271 10.39 0.15 4.89
CA GLY A 271 10.25 -1.30 4.81
C GLY A 271 11.56 -2.06 5.04
N TYR A 272 12.35 -1.65 6.04
CA TYR A 272 13.55 -2.35 6.50
C TYR A 272 13.24 -3.50 7.46
N ARG A 273 12.00 -4.02 7.42
CA ARG A 273 11.50 -5.09 8.29
C ARG A 273 10.32 -5.81 7.61
N PRO A 274 9.85 -6.94 8.15
CA PRO A 274 8.76 -7.70 7.56
C PRO A 274 7.50 -6.83 7.40
N GLY A 275 6.81 -6.95 6.27
CA GLY A 275 5.52 -6.31 6.07
C GLY A 275 4.41 -6.98 6.85
N LEU A 276 3.26 -6.33 6.93
CA LEU A 276 2.10 -6.80 7.68
C LEU A 276 0.96 -7.17 6.73
N ILE A 277 0.15 -8.15 7.12
CA ILE A 277 -1.12 -8.47 6.46
C ILE A 277 -2.27 -8.42 7.47
N TYR A 278 -3.32 -7.71 7.11
CA TYR A 278 -4.57 -7.58 7.85
C TYR A 278 -5.68 -8.32 7.13
N GLN A 279 -6.73 -8.70 7.87
CA GLN A 279 -7.94 -9.31 7.33
C GLN A 279 -9.19 -8.63 7.90
N SER A 280 -10.23 -8.50 7.08
CA SER A 280 -11.47 -7.83 7.47
C SER A 280 -12.68 -8.45 6.77
N LYS A 281 -13.80 -8.62 7.50
CA LYS A 281 -15.05 -9.14 6.93
C LYS A 281 -15.81 -8.08 6.12
N ASP A 282 -15.70 -6.81 6.52
CA ASP A 282 -16.45 -5.69 5.93
C ASP A 282 -15.56 -4.70 5.16
N GLY A 283 -14.24 -4.82 5.30
CA GLY A 283 -13.24 -3.90 4.73
C GLY A 283 -13.15 -2.58 5.48
N LEU A 284 -13.71 -2.49 6.70
CA LEU A 284 -13.71 -1.32 7.57
C LEU A 284 -12.95 -1.62 8.87
N ASP A 285 -13.27 -2.73 9.55
CA ASP A 285 -12.55 -3.19 10.74
C ASP A 285 -11.49 -4.25 10.37
N TRP A 286 -10.22 -3.88 10.51
CA TRP A 286 -9.07 -4.67 10.08
C TRP A 286 -8.43 -5.51 11.19
N GLY A 287 -8.84 -5.30 12.45
CA GLY A 287 -8.26 -6.00 13.60
C GLY A 287 -6.74 -5.91 13.70
N LEU A 288 -6.13 -6.97 14.26
CA LEU A 288 -4.67 -7.08 14.42
C LEU A 288 -4.01 -7.81 13.25
N PRO A 289 -2.83 -7.34 12.80
CA PRO A 289 -2.11 -7.94 11.68
C PRO A 289 -1.43 -9.26 12.05
N LYS A 290 -0.99 -9.93 10.99
CA LYS A 290 0.05 -10.96 11.00
C LYS A 290 1.24 -10.51 10.14
N VAL A 291 2.35 -11.23 10.15
CA VAL A 291 3.46 -10.99 9.20
C VAL A 291 3.00 -11.35 7.79
N GLY A 292 3.11 -10.42 6.84
CA GLY A 292 2.67 -10.57 5.44
C GLY A 292 3.79 -10.97 4.48
N TYR A 293 4.99 -10.43 4.64
CA TYR A 293 6.18 -10.82 3.85
C TYR A 293 7.46 -10.56 4.65
N GLN A 294 8.55 -11.23 4.29
CA GLN A 294 9.88 -11.02 4.89
C GLN A 294 10.72 -10.04 4.06
N THR A 295 11.89 -9.65 4.56
CA THR A 295 12.76 -8.71 3.85
C THR A 295 13.58 -9.37 2.75
N ASN A 296 14.18 -8.56 1.89
CA ASN A 296 15.14 -9.01 0.90
C ASN A 296 16.34 -9.75 1.53
N GLU A 297 16.77 -9.35 2.72
CA GLU A 297 17.85 -10.03 3.46
C GLU A 297 17.45 -11.48 3.80
N ILE A 298 16.23 -11.70 4.28
CA ILE A 298 15.76 -13.06 4.60
C ILE A 298 15.59 -13.92 3.34
N TYR A 299 15.05 -13.36 2.26
CA TYR A 299 14.82 -14.13 1.04
C TYR A 299 16.13 -14.42 0.28
N PHE A 300 17.03 -13.45 0.20
CA PHE A 300 18.18 -13.49 -0.70
C PHE A 300 19.54 -13.55 0.01
N GLY A 301 19.62 -13.28 1.31
CA GLY A 301 20.89 -13.12 2.03
C GLY A 301 21.67 -11.86 1.62
N HIS A 302 21.01 -10.93 0.90
CA HIS A 302 21.60 -9.68 0.46
C HIS A 302 21.60 -8.65 1.59
N THR A 303 22.38 -7.58 1.46
CA THR A 303 22.30 -6.44 2.38
C THR A 303 20.86 -5.93 2.47
N LEU A 304 20.37 -5.76 3.71
CA LEU A 304 19.03 -5.28 3.98
C LEU A 304 18.74 -3.97 3.25
N ALA A 305 17.66 -4.00 2.46
CA ALA A 305 17.10 -2.87 1.74
C ALA A 305 15.60 -2.80 2.01
N ARG A 306 14.97 -1.68 1.63
CA ARG A 306 13.52 -1.52 1.81
C ARG A 306 12.79 -2.51 0.94
N SER A 307 11.84 -3.25 1.50
CA SER A 307 10.84 -4.02 0.77
C SER A 307 9.49 -3.34 0.98
N GLU A 308 8.96 -2.71 -0.07
CA GLU A 308 7.82 -1.78 0.00
C GLU A 308 6.87 -1.98 -1.19
N ARG A 309 5.75 -1.26 -1.20
CA ARG A 309 4.77 -1.26 -2.32
C ARG A 309 4.35 -2.68 -2.78
N PRO A 310 3.75 -3.50 -1.91
CA PRO A 310 3.24 -4.81 -2.29
C PRO A 310 2.19 -4.70 -3.41
N SER A 311 2.22 -5.63 -4.37
CA SER A 311 1.15 -5.80 -5.35
C SER A 311 1.07 -7.24 -5.83
N ILE A 312 -0.12 -7.82 -5.91
CA ILE A 312 -0.29 -9.21 -6.34
C ILE A 312 -0.60 -9.24 -7.84
N LEU A 313 0.11 -10.12 -8.55
CA LEU A 313 -0.27 -10.58 -9.88
C LEU A 313 -1.29 -11.71 -9.75
N TRP A 314 -2.49 -11.45 -10.25
CA TRP A 314 -3.63 -12.36 -10.19
C TRP A 314 -3.78 -13.13 -11.49
N LYS A 315 -4.03 -14.43 -11.41
CA LYS A 315 -4.32 -15.30 -12.55
C LYS A 315 -5.56 -16.14 -12.25
N ASP A 316 -6.56 -16.07 -13.11
CA ASP A 316 -7.80 -16.84 -12.98
C ASP A 316 -8.46 -16.71 -11.60
N GLY A 317 -8.46 -15.47 -11.06
CA GLY A 317 -9.00 -15.15 -9.74
C GLY A 317 -8.16 -15.63 -8.56
N LYS A 318 -6.96 -16.17 -8.77
CA LYS A 318 -6.04 -16.63 -7.73
C LYS A 318 -4.76 -15.80 -7.69
N PRO A 319 -4.17 -15.59 -6.50
CA PRO A 319 -2.91 -14.89 -6.36
C PRO A 319 -1.76 -15.79 -6.82
N GLU A 320 -0.89 -15.30 -7.71
CA GLU A 320 0.19 -16.11 -8.29
C GLU A 320 1.58 -15.60 -7.86
N TYR A 321 1.79 -14.29 -7.85
CA TYR A 321 3.04 -13.67 -7.42
C TYR A 321 2.77 -12.39 -6.62
N LEU A 322 3.57 -12.15 -5.58
CA LEU A 322 3.68 -10.87 -4.90
C LEU A 322 4.88 -10.12 -5.48
N PHE A 323 4.66 -8.90 -5.93
CA PHE A 323 5.66 -7.95 -6.40
C PHE A 323 5.97 -6.97 -5.27
N LEU A 324 7.25 -6.73 -5.00
CA LEU A 324 7.73 -5.79 -4.00
C LEU A 324 8.79 -4.89 -4.62
N ALA A 325 8.68 -3.58 -4.39
CA ALA A 325 9.77 -2.67 -4.67
C ALA A 325 10.93 -2.96 -3.70
N CYS A 326 12.17 -2.87 -4.19
CA CYS A 326 13.36 -3.05 -3.36
C CYS A 326 14.33 -1.89 -3.56
N HIS A 327 14.75 -1.20 -2.48
CA HIS A 327 15.60 0.01 -2.62
C HIS A 327 16.50 0.35 -1.42
N ASP A 328 17.81 0.57 -1.70
CA ASP A 328 18.87 1.27 -0.94
C ASP A 328 20.11 1.47 -1.87
N LYS A 329 21.34 1.64 -1.37
CA LYS A 329 22.57 1.97 -2.14
C LYS A 329 22.90 1.08 -3.35
N ASP A 330 22.37 -0.15 -3.45
CA ASP A 330 22.29 -0.96 -4.68
C ASP A 330 21.36 -2.22 -4.55
N PRO A 331 20.05 -2.13 -4.86
CA PRO A 331 19.27 -3.36 -5.11
C PRO A 331 18.46 -3.25 -6.43
N THR A 332 18.69 -4.18 -7.36
CA THR A 332 18.47 -3.98 -8.81
C THR A 332 17.21 -4.62 -9.44
N ALA A 333 15.95 -4.16 -9.33
CA ALA A 333 15.27 -3.13 -8.56
C ALA A 333 13.79 -3.55 -8.50
N GLY A 334 13.40 -4.12 -7.36
CA GLY A 334 12.17 -4.87 -7.18
C GLY A 334 12.36 -6.38 -7.38
N TYR A 335 11.59 -7.17 -6.64
CA TYR A 335 11.63 -8.64 -6.73
C TYR A 335 10.22 -9.21 -6.65
N ILE A 336 10.10 -10.46 -7.08
CA ILE A 336 8.85 -11.21 -7.00
C ILE A 336 8.98 -12.39 -6.06
N LEU A 337 7.87 -12.74 -5.42
CA LEU A 337 7.71 -13.93 -4.61
C LEU A 337 6.56 -14.73 -5.17
N LYS A 338 6.78 -15.98 -5.54
CA LYS A 338 5.70 -16.89 -5.96
C LYS A 338 4.81 -17.21 -4.76
N ILE A 339 3.50 -17.16 -4.96
CA ILE A 339 2.50 -17.48 -3.94
C ILE A 339 2.04 -18.92 -4.17
N ASN A 340 2.50 -19.85 -3.32
CA ASN A 340 2.22 -21.28 -3.50
C ASN A 340 1.03 -21.74 -2.64
N GLY A 341 -0.15 -21.81 -3.27
CA GLY A 341 -1.31 -22.47 -2.67
C GLY A 341 -1.92 -21.71 -1.49
N TRP A 342 -1.70 -20.41 -1.38
CA TRP A 342 -2.41 -19.60 -0.38
C TRP A 342 -3.88 -19.46 -0.76
N ASP A 343 -4.75 -19.73 0.20
CA ASP A 343 -6.19 -19.79 -0.01
C ASP A 343 -7.00 -18.86 0.90
N GLY A 344 -6.34 -17.82 1.40
CA GLY A 344 -6.85 -16.96 2.46
C GLY A 344 -6.22 -17.30 3.81
N GLU A 345 -6.35 -16.37 4.75
CA GLU A 345 -6.05 -16.63 6.15
C GLU A 345 -7.22 -17.36 6.83
N PRO A 346 -6.96 -18.28 7.77
CA PRO A 346 -8.01 -18.85 8.59
C PRO A 346 -8.80 -17.77 9.34
N GLU A 347 -10.13 -17.91 9.39
CA GLU A 347 -10.95 -17.09 10.28
C GLU A 347 -10.49 -17.30 11.73
N LYS A 348 -10.46 -16.20 12.50
CA LYS A 348 -10.14 -16.22 13.92
C LYS A 348 -11.34 -16.67 14.75
#